data_AF-A0A7K4I6F4-F1
#
_entry.id   AF-A0A7K4I6F4-F1
#
_cell.length_a   1.000
_cell.length_b   1.000
_cell.length_c   1.000
_cell.angle_alpha   90.00
_cell.angle_beta   90.00
_cell.angle_gamma   90.00
#
_symmetry.space_group_name_H-M   'P 1'
#
loop_
_entity.id
_entity.type
_entity.pdbx_description
1 polymer ?
#
loop_
_entity_poly.entity_id
_entity_poly.type
_entity_poly.pdbx_seq_one_letter_code
_entity_poly.pdbx_strand_id
1 'polypeptide(L)'
;MGESSNLFSSKHKEGLLSAVSAGWFLILIGLIFAITPNLFGSILNFFQDFGIVTVPHTDIPLPAPKTPNIHTVVYSAVGLFSLIWGILEIVFLLLKFIARSPVDKKAENVSNIVFWLGTSYLISATLTETTTRTTWFLFWTEILMLIGVTLIVRALILAIRR
;
A
#
# COMPACT_ATOMS: atom_id res chain seq x y z
N MET A 1 -0.22 2.87 -43.23
CA MET A 1 -0.54 4.21 -42.68
C MET A 1 -1.60 4.13 -41.55
N GLY A 2 -1.64 3.05 -40.75
CA GLY A 2 -2.69 2.82 -39.72
C GLY A 2 -2.17 2.36 -38.34
N GLU A 3 -0.85 2.28 -38.14
CA GLU A 3 -0.29 1.87 -36.84
C GLU A 3 -0.09 3.03 -35.87
N SER A 4 0.22 4.25 -36.35
CA SER A 4 0.49 5.38 -35.43
C SER A 4 -0.76 5.93 -34.74
N SER A 5 -1.94 5.84 -35.38
CA SER A 5 -3.21 6.31 -34.79
C SER A 5 -3.69 5.39 -33.66
N ASN A 6 -3.49 4.08 -33.78
CA ASN A 6 -3.84 3.11 -32.74
C ASN A 6 -2.91 3.23 -31.51
N LEU A 7 -1.62 3.53 -31.72
CA LEU A 7 -0.63 3.69 -30.65
C LEU A 7 -0.84 4.96 -29.81
N PHE A 8 -1.30 6.06 -30.45
CA PHE A 8 -1.71 7.27 -29.73
C PHE A 8 -3.01 7.05 -28.92
N SER A 9 -3.96 6.27 -29.46
CA SER A 9 -5.23 5.97 -28.80
C SER A 9 -5.05 5.11 -27.54
N SER A 10 -4.20 4.06 -27.59
CA SER A 10 -3.93 3.21 -26.42
C SER A 10 -3.21 3.97 -25.29
N LYS A 11 -2.20 4.77 -25.64
CA LYS A 11 -1.45 5.59 -24.68
C LYS A 11 -2.35 6.64 -23.99
N HIS A 12 -3.29 7.24 -24.72
CA HIS A 12 -4.25 8.19 -24.15
C HIS A 12 -5.25 7.50 -23.20
N LYS A 13 -5.76 6.31 -23.56
CA LYS A 13 -6.64 5.50 -22.69
C LYS A 13 -5.95 5.09 -21.39
N GLU A 14 -4.65 4.75 -21.45
CA GLU A 14 -3.85 4.45 -20.26
C GLU A 14 -3.64 5.65 -19.36
N GLY A 15 -3.35 6.83 -19.93
CA GLY A 15 -3.24 8.08 -19.19
C GLY A 15 -4.54 8.42 -18.46
N LEU A 16 -5.69 8.24 -19.12
CA LEU A 16 -7.00 8.44 -18.50
C LEU A 16 -7.25 7.46 -17.36
N LEU A 17 -6.96 6.16 -17.54
CA LEU A 17 -7.11 5.16 -16.47
C LEU A 17 -6.21 5.48 -15.27
N SER A 18 -4.98 5.93 -15.51
CA SER A 18 -4.06 6.34 -14.46
C SER A 18 -4.55 7.59 -13.72
N ALA A 19 -5.08 8.58 -14.44
CA ALA A 19 -5.63 9.80 -13.84
C ALA A 19 -6.89 9.49 -13.00
N VAL A 20 -7.77 8.62 -13.49
CA VAL A 20 -8.95 8.16 -12.75
C VAL A 20 -8.54 7.41 -11.48
N SER A 21 -7.55 6.51 -11.57
CA SER A 21 -7.00 5.80 -10.41
C SER A 21 -6.44 6.78 -9.37
N ALA A 22 -5.65 7.78 -9.78
CA ALA A 22 -5.16 8.83 -8.90
C ALA A 22 -6.28 9.66 -8.26
N GLY A 23 -7.37 9.93 -8.98
CA GLY A 23 -8.55 10.59 -8.42
C GLY A 23 -9.21 9.76 -7.32
N TRP A 24 -9.42 8.46 -7.56
CA TRP A 24 -9.95 7.54 -6.55
C TRP A 24 -9.05 7.42 -5.32
N PHE A 25 -7.73 7.47 -5.51
CA PHE A 25 -6.76 7.47 -4.41
C PHE A 25 -6.97 8.69 -3.49
N LEU A 26 -7.10 9.88 -4.07
CA LEU A 26 -7.33 11.12 -3.30
C LEU A 26 -8.70 11.13 -2.62
N ILE A 27 -9.74 10.66 -3.31
CA ILE A 27 -11.08 10.50 -2.72
C ILE A 27 -11.03 9.55 -1.53
N LEU A 28 -10.32 8.43 -1.66
CA LEU A 28 -10.16 7.48 -0.57
C LEU A 28 -9.46 8.13 0.62
N ILE A 29 -8.35 8.86 0.41
CA ILE A 29 -7.69 9.61 1.49
C ILE A 29 -8.69 10.57 2.17
N GLY A 30 -9.41 11.38 1.39
CA GLY A 30 -10.41 12.30 1.92
C GLY A 30 -11.51 11.60 2.72
N LEU A 31 -11.96 10.44 2.24
CA LEU A 31 -12.95 9.61 2.93
C LEU A 31 -12.44 9.08 4.26
N ILE A 32 -11.20 8.57 4.32
CA ILE A 32 -10.56 8.11 5.56
C ILE A 32 -10.51 9.25 6.59
N PHE A 33 -10.11 10.45 6.18
CA PHE A 33 -10.11 11.63 7.04
C PHE A 33 -11.51 12.04 7.50
N ALA A 34 -12.53 11.87 6.65
CA ALA A 34 -13.92 12.21 6.99
C ALA A 34 -14.54 11.23 8.00
N ILE A 35 -14.27 9.92 7.87
CA ILE A 35 -14.87 8.89 8.74
C ILE A 35 -14.08 8.66 10.03
N THR A 36 -12.80 9.03 10.06
CA THR A 36 -11.92 8.78 11.22
C THR A 36 -11.79 10.05 12.05
N PRO A 37 -12.42 10.13 13.24
CA PRO A 37 -12.42 11.33 14.05
C PRO A 37 -11.00 11.67 14.52
N ASN A 38 -10.66 12.96 14.46
CA ASN A 38 -9.37 13.49 14.91
C ASN A 38 -8.12 12.76 14.32
N LEU A 39 -8.23 12.21 13.11
CA LEU A 39 -7.12 11.48 12.49
C LEU A 39 -5.86 12.34 12.37
N PHE A 40 -6.00 13.62 12.01
CA PHE A 40 -4.86 14.54 11.91
C PHE A 40 -4.12 14.70 13.25
N GLY A 41 -4.86 14.88 14.35
CA GLY A 41 -4.27 14.95 15.69
C GLY A 41 -3.57 13.64 16.07
N SER A 42 -4.18 12.50 15.78
CA SER A 42 -3.57 11.18 16.00
C SER A 42 -2.28 10.98 15.20
N ILE A 43 -2.22 11.46 13.96
CA ILE A 43 -1.00 11.41 13.13
C ILE A 43 0.11 12.28 13.75
N LEU A 44 -0.22 13.50 14.19
CA LEU A 44 0.76 14.37 14.86
C LEU A 44 1.29 13.73 16.15
N ASN A 45 0.40 13.18 16.97
CA ASN A 45 0.77 12.48 18.20
C ASN A 45 1.67 11.26 17.91
N PHE A 46 1.38 10.51 16.85
CA PHE A 46 2.21 9.39 16.41
C PHE A 46 3.64 9.83 16.11
N PHE A 47 3.84 10.87 15.29
CA PHE A 47 5.18 11.35 14.95
C PHE A 47 5.90 12.01 16.14
N GLN A 48 5.18 12.66 17.04
CA GLN A 48 5.76 13.24 18.26
C GLN A 48 6.21 12.18 19.27
N ASP A 49 5.61 10.99 19.25
CA ASP A 49 5.99 9.88 20.11
C ASP A 49 7.26 9.14 19.63
N PHE A 50 7.79 9.48 18.44
CA PHE A 50 9.04 8.87 17.99
C PHE A 50 10.21 9.26 18.88
N GLY A 51 10.99 8.26 19.23
CA GLY A 51 12.28 8.42 19.89
C GLY A 51 13.24 7.35 19.42
N ILE A 52 14.49 7.49 19.85
CA ILE A 52 15.47 6.41 19.72
C ILE A 52 15.15 5.38 20.81
N VAL A 53 14.74 4.18 20.37
CA VAL A 53 14.44 3.05 21.26
C VAL A 53 15.29 1.86 20.86
N THR A 54 15.72 1.08 21.83
CA THR A 54 16.48 -0.14 21.56
C THR A 54 15.54 -1.23 21.07
N VAL A 55 15.93 -1.89 19.97
CA VAL A 55 15.20 -3.06 19.44
C VAL A 55 15.27 -4.19 20.47
N PRO A 56 14.12 -4.76 20.87
CA PRO A 56 14.09 -5.83 21.88
C PRO A 56 15.05 -6.98 21.57
N HIS A 57 15.73 -7.48 22.60
CA HIS A 57 16.72 -8.58 22.51
C HIS A 57 17.98 -8.25 21.71
N THR A 58 18.24 -6.97 21.42
CA THR A 58 19.46 -6.50 20.79
C THR A 58 19.91 -5.19 21.45
N ASP A 59 21.12 -4.72 21.15
CA ASP A 59 21.61 -3.41 21.58
C ASP A 59 21.53 -2.36 20.46
N ILE A 60 20.71 -2.60 19.44
CA ILE A 60 20.61 -1.73 18.25
C ILE A 60 19.60 -0.61 18.53
N PRO A 61 20.03 0.67 18.56
CA PRO A 61 19.12 1.80 18.71
C PRO A 61 18.49 2.15 17.35
N LEU A 62 17.15 2.18 17.28
CA LEU A 62 16.41 2.58 16.08
C LEU A 62 15.28 3.56 16.40
N PRO A 63 14.89 4.43 15.45
CA PRO A 63 13.74 5.30 15.61
C PRO A 63 12.44 4.50 15.60
N ALA A 64 11.65 4.60 16.66
CA ALA A 64 10.31 4.00 16.76
C ALA A 64 9.45 4.76 17.78
N PRO A 65 8.11 4.61 17.75
CA PRO A 65 7.22 5.18 18.75
C PRO A 65 7.55 4.60 20.13
N LYS A 66 7.68 5.46 21.14
CA LYS A 66 7.99 5.02 22.52
C LYS A 66 6.88 4.16 23.10
N THR A 67 5.64 4.48 22.73
CA THR A 67 4.41 3.78 23.10
C THR A 67 3.65 3.34 21.84
N PRO A 68 4.02 2.21 21.21
CA PRO A 68 3.40 1.78 19.97
C PRO A 68 1.89 1.51 20.08
N ASN A 69 1.42 1.03 21.24
CA ASN A 69 0.04 0.60 21.47
C ASN A 69 -1.01 1.70 21.52
N ILE A 70 -0.62 2.97 21.71
CA ILE A 70 -1.58 4.08 21.80
C ILE A 70 -1.98 4.66 20.44
N HIS A 71 -1.26 4.29 19.37
CA HIS A 71 -1.45 4.86 18.03
C HIS A 71 -2.32 4.00 17.11
N THR A 72 -3.18 3.16 17.68
CA THR A 72 -4.05 2.24 16.95
C THR A 72 -4.96 2.95 15.95
N VAL A 73 -5.41 4.17 16.24
CA VAL A 73 -6.20 4.98 15.30
C VAL A 73 -5.46 5.19 13.97
N VAL A 74 -4.15 5.47 14.02
CA VAL A 74 -3.32 5.65 12.83
C VAL A 74 -3.16 4.33 12.09
N TYR A 75 -2.88 3.24 12.81
CA TYR A 75 -2.72 1.92 12.21
C TYR A 75 -4.00 1.44 11.54
N SER A 76 -5.14 1.57 12.20
CA SER A 76 -6.45 1.20 11.64
C SER A 76 -6.80 2.04 10.41
N ALA A 77 -6.51 3.36 10.42
CA ALA A 77 -6.74 4.21 9.25
C ALA A 77 -5.89 3.76 8.05
N VAL A 78 -4.61 3.47 8.26
CA VAL A 78 -3.71 2.96 7.20
C VAL A 78 -4.11 1.55 6.75
N GLY A 79 -4.54 0.69 7.68
CA GLY A 79 -5.00 -0.67 7.40
C GLY A 79 -6.28 -0.69 6.55
N LEU A 80 -7.24 0.18 6.88
CA LEU A 80 -8.48 0.34 6.13
C LEU A 80 -8.23 0.97 4.75
N PHE A 81 -7.35 1.97 4.69
CA PHE A 81 -6.88 2.53 3.42
C PHE A 81 -6.28 1.44 2.53
N SER A 82 -5.34 0.66 3.06
CA SER A 82 -4.64 -0.40 2.32
C SER A 82 -5.60 -1.48 1.81
N LEU A 83 -6.60 -1.84 2.62
CA LEU A 83 -7.63 -2.80 2.24
C LEU A 83 -8.47 -2.30 1.07
N ILE A 84 -9.07 -1.13 1.21
CA ILE A 84 -9.97 -0.56 0.19
C ILE A 84 -9.19 -0.28 -1.09
N TRP A 85 -7.99 0.28 -0.97
CA TRP A 85 -7.15 0.53 -2.14
C TRP A 85 -6.75 -0.76 -2.87
N GLY A 86 -6.37 -1.81 -2.12
CA GLY A 86 -6.09 -3.12 -2.71
C GLY A 86 -7.29 -3.70 -3.47
N ILE A 87 -8.52 -3.53 -2.94
CA ILE A 87 -9.76 -3.94 -3.63
C ILE A 87 -10.01 -3.10 -4.89
N LEU A 88 -9.81 -1.78 -4.83
CA LEU A 88 -9.95 -0.89 -5.99
C LEU A 88 -8.95 -1.25 -7.10
N GLU A 89 -7.72 -1.63 -6.75
CA GLU A 89 -6.72 -2.06 -7.73
C GLU A 89 -7.13 -3.35 -8.45
N ILE A 90 -7.87 -4.26 -7.81
CA ILE A 90 -8.49 -5.41 -8.47
C ILE A 90 -9.49 -4.93 -9.53
N VAL A 91 -10.34 -3.95 -9.21
CA VAL A 91 -11.28 -3.36 -10.17
C VAL A 91 -10.54 -2.70 -11.33
N PHE A 92 -9.48 -1.93 -11.07
CA PHE A 92 -8.66 -1.34 -12.12
C PHE A 92 -7.93 -2.38 -12.97
N LEU A 93 -7.53 -3.51 -12.39
CA LEU A 93 -6.95 -4.62 -13.14
C LEU A 93 -7.98 -5.22 -14.11
N LEU A 94 -9.22 -5.44 -13.67
CA LEU A 94 -10.30 -5.92 -14.54
C LEU A 94 -10.58 -4.94 -15.69
N LEU A 95 -10.63 -3.63 -15.40
CA LEU A 95 -10.78 -2.59 -16.43
C LEU A 95 -9.61 -2.62 -17.43
N LYS A 96 -8.37 -2.82 -16.96
CA LYS A 96 -7.18 -2.97 -17.83
C LYS A 96 -7.24 -4.23 -18.70
N PHE A 97 -7.87 -5.31 -18.23
CA PHE A 97 -8.13 -6.50 -19.06
C PHE A 97 -9.13 -6.19 -20.17
N ILE A 98 -10.25 -5.53 -19.86
CA ILE A 98 -11.26 -5.12 -20.84
C ILE A 98 -10.66 -4.15 -21.88
N ALA A 99 -9.85 -3.19 -21.43
CA ALA A 99 -9.19 -2.21 -22.30
C ALA A 99 -8.00 -2.77 -23.11
N ARG A 100 -7.70 -4.07 -23.01
CA ARG A 100 -6.54 -4.74 -23.64
C ARG A 100 -5.20 -4.04 -23.35
N SER A 101 -5.03 -3.56 -22.13
CA SER A 101 -3.80 -2.90 -21.68
C SER A 101 -2.59 -3.84 -21.71
N PRO A 102 -1.35 -3.33 -21.91
CA PRO A 102 -0.12 -4.11 -21.93
C PRO A 102 0.07 -4.94 -20.66
N VAL A 103 0.69 -6.10 -20.83
CA VAL A 103 0.98 -7.04 -19.74
C VAL A 103 1.85 -6.39 -18.66
N ASP A 104 2.76 -5.50 -19.03
CA ASP A 104 3.65 -4.83 -18.07
C ASP A 104 2.86 -3.98 -17.06
N LYS A 105 1.77 -3.35 -17.52
CA LYS A 105 0.85 -2.56 -16.68
C LYS A 105 -0.11 -3.39 -15.86
N LYS A 106 -0.40 -4.61 -16.32
CA LYS A 106 -1.14 -5.60 -15.53
C LYS A 106 -0.26 -6.21 -14.44
N ALA A 107 0.99 -6.53 -14.76
CA ALA A 107 1.98 -7.05 -13.80
C ALA A 107 2.22 -6.07 -12.66
N GLU A 108 2.41 -4.79 -12.99
CA GLU A 108 2.50 -3.70 -12.01
C GLU A 108 1.27 -3.65 -11.09
N ASN A 109 0.07 -3.80 -11.66
CA ASN A 109 -1.15 -3.76 -10.86
C ASN A 109 -1.30 -4.99 -9.94
N VAL A 110 -0.96 -6.18 -10.44
CA VAL A 110 -0.96 -7.41 -9.63
C VAL A 110 0.00 -7.30 -8.45
N SER A 111 1.22 -6.79 -8.67
CA SER A 111 2.17 -6.56 -7.57
C SER A 111 1.64 -5.55 -6.55
N ASN A 112 0.95 -4.49 -6.99
CA ASN A 112 0.34 -3.52 -6.09
C ASN A 112 -0.79 -4.14 -5.26
N ILE A 113 -1.65 -4.97 -5.86
CA ILE A 113 -2.71 -5.67 -5.14
C ILE A 113 -2.12 -6.53 -4.01
N VAL A 114 -1.09 -7.33 -4.32
CA VAL A 114 -0.41 -8.17 -3.33
C VAL A 114 0.18 -7.32 -2.20
N PHE A 115 0.81 -6.19 -2.54
CA PHE A 115 1.39 -5.29 -1.55
C PHE A 115 0.34 -4.68 -0.63
N TRP A 116 -0.73 -4.11 -1.18
CA TRP A 116 -1.73 -3.38 -0.40
C TRP A 116 -2.59 -4.30 0.46
N LEU A 117 -3.02 -5.44 -0.10
CA LEU A 117 -3.76 -6.44 0.68
C LEU A 117 -2.86 -7.11 1.72
N GLY A 118 -1.61 -7.43 1.37
CA GLY A 118 -0.64 -7.95 2.32
C GLY A 118 -0.39 -6.95 3.47
N THR A 119 -0.19 -5.67 3.16
CA THR A 119 0.00 -4.62 4.17
C THR A 119 -1.21 -4.51 5.10
N SER A 120 -2.43 -4.53 4.57
CA SER A 120 -3.65 -4.52 5.38
C SER A 120 -3.73 -5.72 6.34
N TYR A 121 -3.38 -6.92 5.87
CA TYR A 121 -3.31 -8.11 6.69
C TYR A 121 -2.25 -7.99 7.78
N LEU A 122 -1.02 -7.56 7.45
CA LEU A 122 0.06 -7.40 8.41
C LEU A 122 -0.27 -6.37 9.49
N ILE A 123 -0.87 -5.24 9.13
CA ILE A 123 -1.35 -4.23 10.09
C ILE A 123 -2.34 -4.87 11.05
N SER A 124 -3.36 -5.58 10.54
CA SER A 124 -4.38 -6.24 11.37
C SER A 124 -3.78 -7.31 12.29
N ALA A 125 -2.73 -8.01 11.84
CA ALA A 125 -2.09 -9.09 12.58
C ALA A 125 -1.12 -8.60 13.67
N THR A 126 -0.45 -7.46 13.45
CA THR A 126 0.70 -7.03 14.28
C THR A 126 0.52 -5.70 14.99
N LEU A 127 -0.31 -4.80 14.45
CA LEU A 127 -0.50 -3.43 14.92
C LEU A 127 -1.90 -3.24 15.54
N THR A 128 -2.10 -3.83 16.71
CA THR A 128 -3.34 -3.80 17.49
C THR A 128 -3.18 -3.05 18.81
N GLU A 129 -4.20 -3.06 19.68
CA GLU A 129 -4.13 -2.47 21.02
C GLU A 129 -3.07 -3.11 21.94
N THR A 130 -2.57 -4.29 21.59
CA THR A 130 -1.51 -5.00 22.31
C THR A 130 -0.13 -4.83 21.68
N THR A 131 0.03 -3.88 20.76
CA THR A 131 1.30 -3.66 20.05
C THR A 131 2.44 -3.38 21.02
N THR A 132 3.47 -4.22 20.96
CA THR A 132 4.72 -4.03 21.70
C THR A 132 5.79 -3.45 20.76
N ARG A 133 6.93 -3.03 21.32
CA ARG A 133 8.08 -2.64 20.49
C ARG A 133 8.56 -3.81 19.61
N THR A 134 8.47 -5.04 20.12
CA THR A 134 8.85 -6.25 19.36
C THR A 134 7.96 -6.41 18.14
N THR A 135 6.63 -6.32 18.32
CA THR A 135 5.69 -6.47 17.20
C THR A 135 5.76 -5.30 16.21
N TRP A 136 6.10 -4.10 16.68
CA TRP A 136 6.38 -2.95 15.81
C TRP A 136 7.55 -3.19 14.85
N PHE A 137 8.69 -3.69 15.35
CA PHE A 137 9.84 -4.00 14.48
C PHE A 137 9.58 -5.23 13.59
N LEU A 138 8.84 -6.21 14.10
CA LEU A 138 8.39 -7.37 13.32
C LEU A 138 7.53 -6.92 12.13
N PHE A 139 6.56 -6.03 12.34
CA PHE A 139 5.75 -5.44 11.27
C PHE A 139 6.60 -4.85 10.14
N TRP A 140 7.58 -4.00 10.46
CA TRP A 140 8.45 -3.41 9.43
C TRP A 140 9.33 -4.44 8.71
N THR A 141 9.75 -5.47 9.43
CA THR A 141 10.48 -6.60 8.83
C THR A 141 9.58 -7.34 7.82
N GLU A 142 8.33 -7.59 8.16
CA GLU A 142 7.35 -8.21 7.29
C GLU A 142 7.00 -7.33 6.08
N ILE A 143 6.92 -6.01 6.24
CA ILE A 143 6.76 -5.07 5.13
C ILE A 143 7.94 -5.14 4.15
N LEU A 144 9.18 -5.18 4.66
CA LEU A 144 10.37 -5.34 3.81
C LEU A 144 10.35 -6.67 3.05
N MET A 145 9.97 -7.77 3.72
CA MET A 145 9.79 -9.07 3.06
C MET A 145 8.69 -9.03 2.00
N LEU A 146 7.56 -8.37 2.29
CA LEU A 146 6.43 -8.23 1.37
C LEU A 146 6.82 -7.44 0.11
N ILE A 147 7.65 -6.40 0.24
CA ILE A 147 8.23 -5.69 -0.92
C ILE A 147 9.06 -6.66 -1.78
N GLY A 148 9.86 -7.53 -1.16
CA GLY A 148 10.58 -8.58 -1.90
C GLY A 148 9.65 -9.51 -2.66
N VAL A 149 8.57 -9.98 -2.02
CA VAL A 149 7.55 -10.84 -2.64
C VAL A 149 6.88 -10.15 -3.83
N THR A 150 6.53 -8.86 -3.71
CA THR A 150 5.83 -8.15 -4.79
C THR A 150 6.73 -7.94 -6.01
N LEU A 151 8.03 -7.72 -5.81
CA LEU A 151 9.04 -7.68 -6.87
C LEU A 151 9.17 -9.04 -7.57
N ILE A 152 9.20 -10.14 -6.81
CA ILE A 152 9.27 -11.51 -7.37
C ILE A 152 8.00 -11.80 -8.20
N VAL A 153 6.81 -11.50 -7.67
CA VAL A 153 5.54 -11.69 -8.40
C VAL A 153 5.56 -10.93 -9.72
N ARG A 154 5.99 -9.67 -9.71
CA ARG A 154 6.10 -8.88 -10.93
C ARG A 154 7.09 -9.48 -11.92
N ALA A 155 8.26 -9.91 -11.46
CA ALA A 155 9.29 -10.52 -12.29
C ALA A 155 8.80 -11.82 -12.97
N LEU A 156 8.08 -12.67 -12.23
CA LEU A 156 7.50 -13.91 -12.77
C LEU A 156 6.48 -13.64 -13.89
N ILE A 157 5.57 -12.68 -13.68
CA ILE A 157 4.57 -12.31 -14.69
C ILE A 157 5.24 -11.78 -15.97
N LEU A 158 6.29 -10.97 -15.81
CA LEU A 158 7.05 -10.44 -16.95
C LEU A 158 7.87 -11.53 -17.66
N ALA A 159 8.39 -12.51 -16.91
CA ALA A 159 9.18 -13.62 -17.46
C ALA A 159 8.33 -14.57 -18.32
N ILE A 160 7.09 -14.89 -17.91
CA ILE A 160 6.18 -15.77 -18.66
C ILE A 160 5.81 -15.21 -20.04
N ARG A 161 5.92 -13.89 -20.23
CA ARG A 161 5.63 -13.23 -21.50
C ARG A 161 6.78 -13.30 -22.51
N ARG A 162 8.03 -13.43 -22.03
CA ARG A 162 9.21 -13.53 -22.90
C ARG A 162 9.26 -14.89 -23.58
#